data_AF-A6HVF1-F1
#
_entry.id   AF-A6HVF1-F1
#
_cell.length_a   1.000
_cell.length_b   1.000
_cell.length_c   1.000
_cell.angle_alpha   90.00
_cell.angle_beta   90.00
_cell.angle_gamma   90.00
#
_symmetry.space_group_name_H-M   'P 1'
#
loop_
_entity.id
_entity.type
_entity.pdbx_description
1 polymer ?
#
loop_
_entity_poly.entity_id
_entity_poly.type
_entity_poly.pdbx_seq_one_letter_code
_entity_poly.pdbx_strand_id
1 'polypeptide(L)'
;MAIPMRPRLLAALAPTFLGFLLLQVAAGAGTPPGKAFNLTWISTDFKTILEWQPKPTNYTYTVQISDRSRNWKYKCTGTTDTECDLTDEIVKDVNWTYEARVLSVPWRNSTHGKETLFGTHGEEPPFTNARKFLPYRDKNKHYTYQ
;
A
#
# COMPACT_ATOMS: atom_id res chain seq x y z
N MET A 1 68.82 62.36 -7.19
CA MET A 1 67.57 63.08 -7.51
C MET A 1 66.52 62.06 -7.93
N ALA A 2 65.29 62.24 -7.44
CA ALA A 2 64.00 61.66 -7.86
C ALA A 2 63.86 60.13 -8.04
N ILE A 3 63.23 59.50 -7.05
CA ILE A 3 62.37 58.32 -7.22
C ILE A 3 61.04 58.78 -7.82
N PRO A 4 60.50 58.14 -8.86
CA PRO A 4 59.06 58.07 -9.06
C PRO A 4 58.53 56.73 -8.53
N MET A 5 57.67 56.85 -7.52
CA MET A 5 56.81 55.79 -7.02
C MET A 5 55.53 55.67 -7.86
N ARG A 6 54.99 54.44 -7.89
CA ARG A 6 53.56 54.06 -7.91
C ARG A 6 52.82 54.12 -9.26
N PRO A 7 51.79 53.26 -9.50
CA PRO A 7 50.78 52.86 -8.51
C PRO A 7 50.54 51.36 -8.30
N ARG A 8 50.18 51.04 -7.05
CA ARG A 8 49.33 49.90 -6.68
C ARG A 8 47.88 50.28 -7.01
N LEU A 9 47.17 49.40 -7.71
CA LEU A 9 45.70 49.30 -7.70
C LEU A 9 45.41 47.79 -7.71
N LEU A 10 45.18 47.22 -6.52
CA LEU A 10 43.86 46.99 -5.94
C LEU A 10 43.12 45.82 -6.62
N ALA A 11 43.08 44.74 -5.85
CA ALA A 11 42.14 43.63 -5.86
C ALA A 11 41.00 43.70 -6.89
N ALA A 12 40.93 42.66 -7.72
CA ALA A 12 39.67 42.16 -8.23
C ALA A 12 39.49 40.72 -7.71
N LEU A 13 39.04 40.61 -6.46
CA LEU A 13 38.27 39.47 -6.01
C LEU A 13 36.86 39.65 -6.56
N ALA A 14 36.40 38.76 -7.45
CA ALA A 14 35.00 38.32 -7.58
C ALA A 14 34.78 37.60 -8.94
N PRO A 15 33.85 36.64 -9.06
CA PRO A 15 33.32 35.74 -8.04
C PRO A 15 33.27 34.28 -8.58
N THR A 16 34.00 33.37 -7.94
CA THR A 16 33.77 31.92 -8.09
C THR A 16 32.47 31.54 -7.39
N PHE A 17 31.28 31.72 -7.99
CA PHE A 17 30.06 31.10 -7.44
C PHE A 17 28.88 31.04 -8.43
N LEU A 18 29.12 30.87 -9.74
CA LEU A 18 28.05 30.58 -10.71
C LEU A 18 27.91 29.08 -10.98
N GLY A 19 27.80 28.28 -9.94
CA GLY A 19 27.67 26.84 -10.14
C GLY A 19 27.57 26.09 -8.84
N PHE A 20 26.48 26.25 -8.09
CA PHE A 20 25.99 25.23 -7.16
C PHE A 20 24.58 25.56 -6.67
N LEU A 21 23.66 25.84 -7.61
CA LEU A 21 22.23 25.81 -7.31
C LEU A 21 21.50 24.80 -8.19
N LEU A 22 22.06 23.59 -8.30
CA LEU A 22 21.23 22.43 -8.57
C LEU A 22 20.48 22.12 -7.28
N LEU A 23 19.37 22.85 -7.08
CA LEU A 23 18.37 22.53 -6.09
C LEU A 23 18.02 21.06 -6.32
N GLN A 24 18.45 20.17 -5.42
CA GLN A 24 18.07 18.78 -5.49
C GLN A 24 16.56 18.72 -5.28
N VAL A 25 15.81 18.60 -6.38
CA VAL A 25 14.46 18.07 -6.31
C VAL A 25 14.64 16.61 -5.90
N ALA A 26 14.59 16.36 -4.59
CA ALA A 26 14.33 15.04 -4.08
C ALA A 26 12.92 14.70 -4.58
N ALA A 27 12.85 14.05 -5.76
CA ALA A 27 11.64 13.42 -6.20
C ALA A 27 11.24 12.44 -5.10
N GLY A 28 10.19 12.79 -4.35
CA GLY A 28 9.59 11.91 -3.36
C GLY A 28 8.99 10.71 -4.09
N ALA A 29 9.85 9.75 -4.46
CA ALA A 29 9.45 8.38 -4.71
C ALA A 29 8.90 7.89 -3.37
N GLY A 30 7.58 7.94 -3.22
CA GLY A 30 6.93 7.42 -2.03
C GLY A 30 7.38 5.98 -1.81
N THR A 31 7.68 5.61 -0.57
CA THR A 31 8.02 4.23 -0.22
C THR A 31 6.94 3.31 -0.77
N PRO A 32 7.30 2.25 -1.51
CA PRO A 32 6.31 1.29 -2.01
C PRO A 32 5.50 0.73 -0.83
N PRO A 33 4.19 0.47 -1.02
CA PRO A 33 3.35 0.01 0.06
C PRO A 33 3.87 -1.31 0.62
N GLY A 34 3.99 -1.38 1.94
CA GLY A 34 4.24 -2.64 2.63
C GLY A 34 3.05 -3.58 2.50
N LYS A 35 3.26 -4.87 2.76
CA LYS A 35 2.18 -5.85 2.83
C LYS A 35 1.36 -5.66 4.10
N ALA A 36 0.05 -5.90 4.02
CA ALA A 36 -0.77 -6.11 5.20
C ALA A 36 -0.24 -7.31 6.02
N PHE A 37 -0.37 -7.27 7.34
CA PHE A 37 0.03 -8.34 8.24
C PHE A 37 -1.01 -8.54 9.35
N ASN A 38 -0.87 -9.63 10.11
CA ASN A 38 -1.81 -10.02 11.19
C ASN A 38 -3.26 -10.17 10.72
N LEU A 39 -3.46 -10.75 9.52
CA LEU A 39 -4.80 -11.00 8.98
C LEU A 39 -5.56 -11.97 9.88
N THR A 40 -6.69 -11.51 10.41
CA THR A 40 -7.48 -12.21 11.43
C THR A 40 -8.94 -12.28 11.01
N TRP A 41 -9.51 -13.48 11.06
CA TRP A 41 -10.95 -13.68 10.88
C TRP A 41 -11.67 -13.45 12.19
N ILE A 42 -12.73 -12.63 12.16
CA ILE A 42 -13.68 -12.44 13.25
C ILE A 42 -15.04 -12.86 12.71
N SER A 43 -15.59 -13.94 13.27
CA SER A 43 -16.89 -14.46 12.83
C SER A 43 -17.78 -14.79 14.01
N THR A 44 -18.98 -14.23 14.05
CA THR A 44 -20.02 -14.54 15.05
C THR A 44 -21.35 -14.67 14.31
N ASP A 45 -22.03 -15.80 14.48
CA ASP A 45 -23.30 -16.08 13.79
C ASP A 45 -23.26 -15.83 12.27
N PHE A 46 -22.15 -16.26 11.65
CA PHE A 46 -21.83 -16.08 10.23
C PHE A 46 -21.58 -14.65 9.76
N LYS A 47 -21.80 -13.63 10.60
CA LYS A 47 -21.26 -12.29 10.35
C LYS A 47 -19.75 -12.36 10.43
N THR A 48 -19.07 -12.11 9.32
CA THR A 48 -17.64 -12.43 9.15
C THR A 48 -16.88 -11.21 8.63
N ILE A 49 -15.94 -10.73 9.45
CA ILE A 49 -15.06 -9.59 9.18
C ILE A 49 -13.63 -10.12 9.11
N LEU A 50 -12.87 -9.64 8.12
CA LEU A 50 -11.43 -9.85 8.05
C LEU A 50 -10.75 -8.55 8.52
N GLU A 51 -9.89 -8.63 9.54
CA GLU A 51 -9.10 -7.52 10.05
C GLU A 51 -7.62 -7.70 9.71
N TRP A 52 -6.87 -6.61 9.62
CA TRP A 52 -5.42 -6.62 9.38
C TRP A 52 -4.73 -5.36 9.91
N GLN A 53 -3.41 -5.28 9.72
CA GLN A 53 -2.59 -4.11 10.02
C GLN A 53 -1.61 -3.87 8.86
N PRO A 54 -0.97 -2.69 8.74
CA PRO A 54 -1.19 -1.46 9.51
C PRO A 54 -2.24 -0.55 8.83
N LYS A 55 -2.59 0.56 9.48
CA LYS A 55 -3.37 1.62 8.84
C LYS A 55 -2.58 2.23 7.68
N PRO A 56 -3.17 2.37 6.48
CA PRO A 56 -2.43 2.84 5.32
C PRO A 56 -2.26 4.36 5.36
N THR A 57 -1.15 4.88 4.84
CA THR A 57 -0.83 6.32 4.82
C THR A 57 -0.79 6.92 3.41
N ASN A 58 -0.25 6.19 2.43
CA ASN A 58 -0.08 6.64 1.03
C ASN A 58 -0.48 5.56 0.00
N TYR A 59 -1.35 4.66 0.42
CA TYR A 59 -1.86 3.54 -0.37
C TYR A 59 -3.25 3.17 0.16
N THR A 60 -3.93 2.25 -0.51
CA THR A 60 -5.22 1.72 -0.09
C THR A 60 -5.17 0.20 -0.10
N TYR A 61 -6.16 -0.44 0.52
CA TYR A 61 -6.32 -1.89 0.48
C TYR A 61 -7.41 -2.30 -0.49
N THR A 62 -7.26 -3.51 -1.02
CA THR A 62 -8.34 -4.22 -1.70
C THR A 62 -8.35 -5.65 -1.21
N VAL A 63 -9.51 -6.16 -0.81
CA VAL A 63 -9.66 -7.55 -0.40
C VAL A 63 -10.11 -8.39 -1.59
N GLN A 64 -9.53 -9.57 -1.71
CA GLN A 64 -10.06 -10.62 -2.57
C GLN A 64 -10.47 -11.81 -1.72
N ILE A 65 -11.60 -12.42 -2.05
CA ILE A 65 -12.07 -13.67 -1.46
C ILE A 65 -12.40 -14.65 -2.57
N SER A 66 -12.01 -15.91 -2.38
CA SER A 66 -12.41 -17.01 -3.24
C SER A 66 -13.00 -18.13 -2.41
N ASP A 67 -13.96 -18.79 -3.03
CA ASP A 67 -14.45 -20.09 -2.59
C ASP A 67 -13.66 -21.22 -3.28
N ARG A 68 -14.14 -22.47 -3.18
CA ARG A 68 -13.52 -23.63 -3.84
C ARG A 68 -13.38 -23.50 -5.36
N SER A 69 -14.15 -22.64 -6.02
CA SER A 69 -14.10 -22.45 -7.46
C SER A 69 -12.86 -21.69 -7.95
N ARG A 70 -12.01 -21.21 -7.03
CA ARG A 70 -10.80 -20.39 -7.32
C ARG A 70 -11.10 -19.10 -8.09
N ASN A 71 -12.36 -18.70 -8.18
CA ASN A 71 -12.76 -17.41 -8.74
C ASN A 71 -12.64 -16.34 -7.65
N TRP A 72 -11.68 -15.44 -7.80
CA TRP A 72 -11.47 -14.33 -6.88
C TRP A 72 -12.52 -13.24 -7.09
N LYS A 73 -13.19 -12.86 -6.02
CA LYS A 73 -14.11 -11.72 -5.97
C LYS A 73 -13.47 -10.59 -5.19
N TYR A 74 -13.60 -9.37 -5.70
CA TYR A 74 -13.11 -8.17 -5.05
C TYR A 74 -14.12 -7.63 -4.03
N LYS A 75 -13.63 -7.28 -2.85
CA LYS A 75 -14.40 -6.66 -1.76
C LYS A 75 -13.57 -5.51 -1.18
N CYS A 76 -14.26 -4.51 -0.61
CA CYS A 76 -13.64 -3.36 0.03
C CYS A 76 -12.52 -2.72 -0.81
N THR A 77 -12.80 -2.47 -2.10
CA THR A 77 -11.82 -1.97 -3.06
C THR A 77 -11.43 -0.53 -2.77
N GLY A 78 -10.13 -0.25 -2.67
CA GLY A 78 -9.62 1.09 -2.42
C GLY A 78 -9.89 1.63 -1.02
N THR A 79 -10.07 0.75 -0.02
CA THR A 79 -10.34 1.18 1.36
C THR A 79 -9.09 1.67 2.09
N THR A 80 -9.26 2.60 3.01
CA THR A 80 -8.24 3.00 4.00
C THR A 80 -8.47 2.36 5.37
N ASP A 81 -9.55 1.61 5.51
CA ASP A 81 -9.85 0.83 6.72
C ASP A 81 -8.95 -0.40 6.79
N THR A 82 -8.81 -0.93 8.00
CA THR A 82 -8.04 -2.13 8.29
C THR A 82 -8.95 -3.33 8.60
N GLU A 83 -10.16 -3.29 8.07
CA GLU A 83 -11.17 -4.33 8.17
C GLU A 83 -12.00 -4.42 6.89
N CYS A 84 -12.63 -5.57 6.64
CA CYS A 84 -13.59 -5.75 5.55
C CYS A 84 -14.66 -6.76 5.93
N ASP A 85 -15.93 -6.35 5.79
CA ASP A 85 -17.06 -7.25 5.92
C ASP A 85 -17.17 -8.16 4.67
N LEU A 86 -17.05 -9.46 4.92
CA LEU A 86 -17.12 -10.52 3.90
C LEU A 86 -18.37 -11.39 4.06
N THR A 87 -19.29 -11.01 4.96
CA THR A 87 -20.50 -11.78 5.31
C THR A 87 -21.28 -12.21 4.07
N ASP A 88 -21.55 -11.31 3.14
CA ASP A 88 -22.34 -11.60 1.93
C ASP A 88 -21.75 -12.71 1.05
N GLU A 89 -20.42 -12.89 1.06
CA GLU A 89 -19.76 -13.96 0.31
C GLU A 89 -19.74 -15.27 1.10
N ILE A 90 -19.63 -15.18 2.42
CA ILE A 90 -19.61 -16.31 3.35
C ILE A 90 -20.98 -16.99 3.46
N VAL A 91 -22.07 -16.23 3.53
CA VAL A 91 -23.43 -16.77 3.70
C VAL A 91 -23.96 -17.49 2.45
N LYS A 92 -23.26 -17.39 1.31
CA LYS A 92 -23.61 -18.12 0.08
C LYS A 92 -23.48 -19.63 0.27
N ASP A 93 -22.43 -20.09 0.96
CA ASP A 93 -22.31 -21.49 1.39
C ASP A 93 -21.37 -21.60 2.59
N VAL A 94 -21.95 -21.77 3.78
CA VAL A 94 -21.21 -21.86 5.03
C VAL A 94 -20.39 -23.15 5.20
N ASN A 95 -20.59 -24.15 4.33
CA ASN A 95 -19.87 -25.41 4.35
C ASN A 95 -18.58 -25.38 3.51
N TRP A 96 -18.35 -24.29 2.77
CA TRP A 96 -17.15 -24.14 1.95
C TRP A 96 -15.98 -23.58 2.74
N THR A 97 -14.78 -23.96 2.31
CA THR A 97 -13.55 -23.35 2.78
C THR A 97 -13.23 -22.15 1.88
N TYR A 98 -13.08 -20.99 2.50
CA TYR A 98 -12.77 -19.73 1.84
C TYR A 98 -11.29 -19.39 2.00
N GLU A 99 -10.73 -18.78 0.96
CA GLU A 99 -9.41 -18.17 0.97
C GLU A 99 -9.59 -16.66 0.73
N ALA A 100 -8.88 -15.84 1.50
CA ALA A 100 -8.88 -14.40 1.32
C ALA A 100 -7.47 -13.84 1.31
N ARG A 101 -7.30 -12.72 0.61
CA ARG A 101 -6.04 -11.98 0.56
C ARG A 101 -6.29 -10.48 0.51
N VAL A 102 -5.38 -9.73 1.13
CA VAL A 102 -5.43 -8.27 1.19
C VAL A 102 -4.29 -7.73 0.35
N LEU A 103 -4.62 -6.97 -0.68
CA LEU A 103 -3.70 -6.32 -1.61
C LEU A 103 -3.46 -4.87 -1.19
N SER A 104 -2.21 -4.41 -1.25
CA SER A 104 -1.80 -3.05 -0.89
C SER A 104 -1.53 -2.25 -2.17
N VAL A 105 -2.40 -1.30 -2.48
CA VAL A 105 -2.48 -0.61 -3.77
C VAL A 105 -1.99 0.83 -3.63
N PRO A 106 -0.89 1.23 -4.30
CA PRO A 106 -0.42 2.62 -4.28
C PRO A 106 -1.49 3.59 -4.80
N TRP A 107 -1.59 4.80 -4.23
CA TRP A 107 -2.55 5.82 -4.67
C TRP A 107 -2.35 6.27 -6.13
N ARG A 108 -1.11 6.21 -6.61
CA ARG A 108 -0.75 6.61 -7.98
C ARG A 108 -1.06 5.45 -8.92
N ASN A 109 -2.31 5.41 -9.43
CA ASN A 109 -2.76 4.77 -10.70
C ASN A 109 -4.30 4.54 -10.75
N SER A 110 -5.12 5.38 -10.11
CA SER A 110 -6.59 5.26 -10.18
C SER A 110 -7.24 6.23 -11.18
N THR A 111 -6.54 6.61 -12.26
CA THR A 111 -7.07 7.56 -13.26
C THR A 111 -7.92 6.92 -14.35
N HIS A 112 -8.07 5.59 -14.38
CA HIS A 112 -9.08 4.94 -15.22
C HIS A 112 -9.88 3.95 -14.39
N GLY A 113 -11.17 4.27 -14.23
CA GLY A 113 -12.13 3.36 -13.66
C GLY A 113 -12.07 2.03 -14.39
N LYS A 114 -11.99 0.94 -13.61
CA LYS A 114 -12.25 -0.43 -14.06
C LYS A 114 -11.20 -1.06 -15.00
N GLU A 115 -9.95 -0.62 -15.00
CA GLU A 115 -8.88 -1.37 -15.68
C GLU A 115 -7.81 -1.82 -14.69
N THR A 116 -8.10 -2.99 -14.10
CA THR A 116 -7.18 -3.93 -13.45
C THR A 116 -6.23 -3.39 -12.37
N LEU A 117 -6.29 -4.00 -11.19
CA LEU A 117 -5.32 -3.86 -10.09
C LEU A 117 -3.93 -4.42 -10.45
N PHE A 118 -3.43 -4.09 -11.63
CA PHE A 118 -2.06 -4.28 -12.02
C PHE A 118 -1.38 -2.92 -11.91
N GLY A 119 -0.25 -2.85 -11.23
CA GLY A 119 0.54 -1.63 -11.14
C GLY A 119 0.92 -1.11 -12.53
N THR A 120 1.65 0.00 -12.57
CA THR A 120 2.13 0.73 -13.76
C THR A 120 2.85 -0.13 -14.82
N HIS A 121 3.07 -1.43 -14.57
CA HIS A 121 3.76 -2.40 -15.41
C HIS A 121 3.09 -3.79 -15.53
N GLY A 122 1.85 -4.01 -15.10
CA GLY A 122 1.29 -5.37 -15.14
C GLY A 122 1.72 -6.24 -13.95
N GLU A 123 2.24 -5.64 -12.88
CA GLU A 123 2.66 -6.36 -11.66
C GLU A 123 1.54 -6.40 -10.61
N GLU A 124 1.34 -7.58 -10.02
CA GLU A 124 0.34 -7.77 -8.97
C GLU A 124 0.77 -7.01 -7.69
N PRO A 125 -0.11 -6.21 -7.07
CA PRO A 125 0.21 -5.46 -5.86
C PRO A 125 0.66 -6.37 -4.71
N PRO A 126 1.52 -5.88 -3.78
CA PRO A 126 1.91 -6.64 -2.61
C PRO A 126 0.70 -7.12 -1.82
N PHE A 127 0.63 -8.43 -1.55
CA PHE A 127 -0.50 -9.02 -0.83
C PHE A 127 -0.07 -10.00 0.26
N THR A 128 -1.00 -10.24 1.18
CA THR A 128 -0.90 -11.26 2.23
C THR A 128 -2.16 -12.10 2.23
N ASN A 129 -1.99 -13.42 2.34
CA ASN A 129 -3.09 -14.37 2.44
C ASN A 129 -3.53 -14.52 3.90
N ALA A 130 -4.83 -14.55 4.13
CA ALA A 130 -5.40 -14.99 5.39
C ALA A 130 -5.28 -16.51 5.52
N ARG A 131 -5.46 -17.04 6.74
CA ARG A 131 -5.66 -18.48 6.92
C ARG A 131 -6.94 -18.91 6.23
N LYS A 132 -7.00 -20.16 5.78
CA LYS A 132 -8.24 -20.74 5.25
C LYS A 132 -9.33 -20.69 6.31
N PHE A 133 -10.55 -20.35 5.91
CA PHE A 133 -11.67 -20.16 6.81
C PHE A 133 -12.82 -21.08 6.43
N LEU A 134 -13.31 -21.88 7.39
CA LEU A 134 -14.49 -22.73 7.20
C LEU A 134 -15.62 -22.24 8.12
N PRO A 135 -16.58 -21.44 7.62
CA PRO A 135 -17.57 -20.74 8.44
C PRO A 135 -18.31 -21.65 9.41
N TYR A 136 -18.78 -22.81 8.94
CA TYR A 136 -19.51 -23.75 9.79
C TYR A 136 -18.73 -24.21 11.03
N ARG A 137 -17.40 -24.38 10.92
CA ARG A 137 -16.50 -24.86 11.98
C ARG A 137 -15.85 -23.71 12.78
N ASP A 138 -15.70 -22.57 12.13
CA ASP A 138 -14.85 -21.47 12.60
C ASP A 138 -15.65 -20.23 13.02
N LYS A 139 -16.98 -20.24 12.83
CA LYS A 139 -17.90 -19.31 13.49
C LYS A 139 -17.68 -19.39 15.00
N ASN A 140 -17.62 -18.22 15.64
CA ASN A 140 -17.35 -18.02 17.07
C ASN A 140 -15.88 -18.24 17.49
N LYS A 141 -14.93 -18.18 16.56
CA LYS A 141 -13.51 -18.15 16.89
C LYS A 141 -12.88 -16.83 16.50
N HIS A 142 -12.13 -16.26 17.43
CA HIS A 142 -11.21 -15.16 17.17
C HIS A 142 -9.82 -15.76 16.99
N TYR A 143 -9.27 -15.68 15.77
CA TYR A 143 -7.97 -16.27 15.45
C TYR A 143 -6.86 -15.22 15.54
N THR A 144 -6.37 -14.94 16.74
CA THR A 144 -5.13 -14.18 16.93
C THR A 144 -3.91 -15.07 16.66
N TYR A 145 -2.92 -14.57 15.92
CA TYR A 145 -1.63 -15.27 15.77
C TYR A 145 -0.87 -15.26 17.11
N GLN A 146 -0.35 -16.44 17.49
CA GLN A 146 0.85 -16.60 18.33
C GLN A 146 2.08 -16.57 17.43
#